data_AF-A0A7G9YB02-F1
#
_entry.id   AF-A0A7G9YB02-F1
#
_cell.length_a   1.000
_cell.length_b   1.000
_cell.length_c   1.000
_cell.angle_alpha   90.00
_cell.angle_beta   90.00
_cell.angle_gamma   90.00
#
_symmetry.space_group_name_H-M   'P 1'
#
loop_
_entity.id
_entity.type
_entity.pdbx_description
1 polymer ?
#
loop_
_entity_poly.entity_id
_entity_poly.type
_entity_poly.pdbx_seq_one_letter_code
_entity_poly.pdbx_strand_id
1 'polypeptide(L)'
;MLGICNGFQILVESGLLPGALRTNEYPKFCCRWVNLRVEKTDTAFTSKFRKGEIVRMPIAHKEGNFFADDATLRGMNSNREIAFRYVDSDGDAVPDSNPNGSVANTAGVVNTSGTVLGMMPHPERASEAVLGSDDGLRIFESMVEYADASRDISVSTPKSMVKVSPGLKLLFSHTPNYQNQSASYH
;
A
#
# COMPACT_ATOMS: atom_id res chain seq x y z
N MET A 1 -2.06 -3.96 2.00
CA MET A 1 -1.98 -5.01 0.95
C MET A 1 -0.59 -4.96 0.32
N LEU A 2 0.04 -6.12 0.12
CA LEU A 2 1.36 -6.22 -0.52
C LEU A 2 1.22 -7.01 -1.83
N GLY A 3 1.61 -6.41 -2.95
CA GLY A 3 1.66 -7.06 -4.27
C GLY A 3 3.10 -7.21 -4.75
N ILE A 4 3.54 -8.45 -4.96
CA ILE A 4 4.91 -8.78 -5.38
C ILE A 4 4.88 -9.33 -6.80
N CYS A 5 5.76 -8.84 -7.67
CA CYS A 5 5.88 -9.23 -9.08
C CYS A 5 4.51 -9.17 -9.79
N ASN A 6 3.87 -10.31 -10.06
CA ASN A 6 2.54 -10.35 -10.69
C ASN A 6 1.47 -9.69 -9.82
N GLY A 7 1.61 -9.74 -8.49
CA GLY A 7 0.73 -9.02 -7.58
C GLY A 7 0.79 -7.50 -7.77
N PHE A 8 1.95 -6.94 -8.15
CA PHE A 8 2.07 -5.52 -8.46
C PHE A 8 1.31 -5.16 -9.74
N GLN A 9 1.41 -6.01 -10.77
CA GLN A 9 0.65 -5.83 -12.02
C GLN A 9 -0.85 -5.75 -11.74
N ILE A 10 -1.38 -6.68 -10.94
CA ILE A 10 -2.79 -6.71 -10.56
C ILE A 10 -3.21 -5.44 -9.81
N LEU A 11 -2.41 -4.95 -8.87
CA LEU A 11 -2.74 -3.74 -8.09
C LEU A 11 -2.80 -2.48 -8.96
N VAL A 12 -1.98 -2.41 -10.00
CA VAL A 12 -1.97 -1.29 -10.94
C VAL A 12 -3.14 -1.40 -11.92
N GLU A 13 -3.40 -2.59 -12.47
CA GLU A 13 -4.56 -2.86 -13.35
C GLU A 13 -5.90 -2.64 -12.63
N SER A 14 -5.97 -2.91 -11.33
CA SER A 14 -7.16 -2.66 -10.52
C SER A 14 -7.33 -1.19 -10.10
N GLY A 15 -6.38 -0.31 -10.44
CA GLY A 15 -6.40 1.10 -10.06
C GLY A 15 -6.13 1.38 -8.58
N LEU A 16 -5.59 0.39 -7.83
CA LEU A 16 -5.20 0.59 -6.42
C LEU A 16 -3.83 1.28 -6.30
N LEU A 17 -3.01 1.19 -7.35
CA LEU A 17 -1.74 1.89 -7.49
C LEU A 17 -1.69 2.61 -8.84
N PRO A 18 -0.98 3.75 -8.93
CA PRO A 18 -0.83 4.47 -10.19
C PRO A 18 0.15 3.75 -11.14
N GLY A 19 0.06 4.10 -12.43
CA GLY A 19 1.00 3.66 -13.48
C GLY A 19 0.50 2.46 -14.29
N ALA A 20 1.45 1.74 -14.89
CA ALA A 20 1.25 0.49 -15.63
C ALA A 20 2.55 -0.32 -15.61
N LEU A 21 2.47 -1.65 -15.72
CA LEU A 21 3.63 -2.52 -15.94
C LEU A 21 3.62 -2.99 -17.39
N ARG A 22 4.77 -2.91 -18.06
CA ARG A 22 4.96 -3.28 -19.46
C ARG A 22 6.03 -4.35 -19.60
N THR A 23 6.16 -4.91 -20.79
CA THR A 23 7.33 -5.72 -21.17
C THR A 23 8.61 -4.95 -20.92
N ASN A 24 9.62 -5.64 -20.37
CA ASN A 24 10.96 -5.08 -20.17
C ASN A 24 11.50 -4.50 -21.49
N GLU A 25 12.19 -3.36 -21.41
CA GLU A 25 12.79 -2.70 -22.60
C GLU A 25 13.74 -3.65 -23.34
N TYR A 26 14.51 -4.43 -22.58
CA TYR A 26 15.18 -5.62 -23.11
C TYR A 26 14.29 -6.84 -22.87
N PRO A 27 13.72 -7.48 -23.91
CA PRO A 27 12.63 -8.46 -23.78
C PRO A 27 13.08 -9.85 -23.28
N LYS A 28 14.21 -9.93 -22.58
CA LYS A 28 14.65 -11.15 -21.90
C LYS A 28 14.10 -11.21 -20.48
N PHE A 29 13.90 -12.44 -20.02
CA PHE A 29 13.60 -12.71 -18.62
C PHE A 29 14.77 -12.25 -17.74
N CYS A 30 14.48 -11.38 -16.77
CA CYS A 30 15.47 -10.89 -15.81
C CYS A 30 15.39 -11.71 -14.53
N CYS A 31 16.42 -12.51 -14.28
CA CYS A 31 16.59 -13.27 -13.04
C CYS A 31 17.96 -12.93 -12.45
N ARG A 32 17.99 -11.96 -11.54
CA ARG A 32 19.24 -11.50 -10.91
C ARG A 32 18.97 -10.82 -9.58
N TRP A 33 20.02 -10.65 -8.79
CA TRP A 33 20.00 -9.76 -7.63
C TRP A 33 20.13 -8.32 -8.09
N VAL A 34 19.38 -7.42 -7.44
CA VAL A 34 19.43 -5.98 -7.69
C VAL A 34 19.58 -5.23 -6.37
N ASN A 35 20.20 -4.05 -6.46
CA ASN A 35 20.25 -3.11 -5.34
C ASN A 35 19.08 -2.15 -5.47
N LEU A 36 18.48 -1.84 -4.32
CA LEU A 36 17.34 -0.95 -4.21
C LEU A 36 17.66 0.11 -3.18
N ARG A 37 17.41 1.38 -3.50
CA ARG A 37 17.43 2.46 -2.52
C ARG A 37 16.04 2.68 -1.96
N VAL A 38 15.95 2.73 -0.64
CA VAL A 38 14.69 3.03 0.08
C VAL A 38 14.40 4.52 0.03
N GLU A 39 13.32 4.90 -0.64
CA GLU A 39 12.93 6.31 -0.83
C GLU A 39 11.94 6.81 0.23
N LYS A 40 11.11 5.90 0.77
CA LYS A 40 10.07 6.20 1.76
C LYS A 40 10.06 5.17 2.89
N THR A 41 10.06 5.66 4.13
CA THR A 41 10.08 4.83 5.36
C THR A 41 8.83 4.98 6.23
N ASP A 42 8.00 5.99 5.96
CA ASP A 42 6.71 6.27 6.61
C ASP A 42 5.56 5.49 5.92
N THR A 43 5.66 4.16 5.87
CA THR A 43 4.63 3.26 5.34
C THR A 43 4.44 2.02 6.22
N ALA A 44 3.35 1.28 6.02
CA ALA A 44 3.12 -0.01 6.67
C ALA A 44 4.15 -1.09 6.32
N PHE A 45 5.04 -0.83 5.35
CA PHE A 45 5.98 -1.82 4.81
C PHE A 45 7.44 -1.44 4.99
N THR A 46 7.72 -0.20 5.40
CA THR A 46 9.10 0.32 5.37
C THR A 46 9.57 1.00 6.66
N SER A 47 8.84 0.83 7.77
CA SER A 47 9.20 1.40 9.08
C SER A 47 10.53 0.88 9.61
N LYS A 48 10.91 -0.35 9.25
CA LYS A 48 12.18 -0.96 9.67
C LYS A 48 13.39 -0.50 8.85
N PHE A 49 13.24 0.34 7.82
CA PHE A 49 14.34 0.84 7.00
C PHE A 49 14.75 2.27 7.33
N ARG A 50 15.96 2.66 6.92
CA ARG A 50 16.40 4.06 6.88
C ARG A 50 16.21 4.62 5.47
N LYS A 51 15.82 5.90 5.37
CA LYS A 51 15.73 6.57 4.08
C LYS A 51 17.13 6.65 3.44
N GLY A 52 17.23 6.30 2.17
CA GLY A 52 18.49 6.23 1.42
C GLY A 52 19.29 4.94 1.66
N GLU A 53 18.82 4.04 2.51
CA GLU A 53 19.44 2.72 2.70
C GLU A 53 19.41 1.93 1.40
N ILE A 54 20.52 1.26 1.09
CA ILE A 54 20.64 0.33 -0.03
C ILE A 54 20.37 -1.07 0.49
N VAL A 55 19.39 -1.74 -0.09
CA VAL A 55 18.98 -3.11 0.23
C VAL A 55 19.06 -3.98 -1.01
N ARG A 56 19.21 -5.29 -0.83
CA ARG A 56 19.43 -6.23 -1.93
C ARG A 56 18.34 -7.29 -1.99
N MET A 57 17.67 -7.37 -3.13
CA MET A 57 16.56 -8.32 -3.35
C MET A 57 16.64 -8.94 -4.76
N PRO A 58 16.15 -10.18 -4.96
CA PRO A 58 16.14 -10.79 -6.28
C PRO A 58 14.93 -10.32 -7.10
N ILE A 59 15.08 -10.30 -8.42
CA ILE A 59 14.00 -10.13 -9.39
C ILE A 59 13.86 -11.40 -10.23
N ALA A 60 12.65 -11.69 -10.71
CA ALA A 60 12.37 -12.82 -11.59
C ALA A 60 11.15 -12.53 -12.49
N HIS A 61 11.33 -11.71 -13.53
CA HIS A 61 10.20 -11.25 -14.36
C HIS A 61 10.57 -10.96 -15.82
N LYS A 62 9.55 -10.98 -16.69
CA LYS A 62 9.62 -10.54 -18.10
C LYS A 62 8.88 -9.21 -18.35
N GLU A 63 7.96 -8.86 -17.46
CA GLU A 63 7.04 -7.71 -17.59
C GLU A 63 7.06 -6.87 -16.30
N GLY A 64 8.21 -6.25 -16.02
CA GLY A 64 8.42 -5.45 -14.82
C GLY A 64 8.73 -3.98 -15.09
N ASN A 65 8.63 -3.54 -16.34
CA ASN A 65 8.90 -2.16 -16.73
C ASN A 65 7.77 -1.26 -16.24
N PHE A 66 8.00 -0.55 -15.13
CA PHE A 66 7.05 0.42 -14.61
C PHE A 66 7.00 1.66 -15.49
N PHE A 67 5.79 2.00 -15.93
CA PHE A 67 5.51 3.17 -16.73
C PHE A 67 4.49 4.07 -16.03
N ALA A 68 4.72 5.38 -16.12
CA ALA A 68 3.76 6.41 -15.81
C ALA A 68 3.98 7.56 -16.80
N ASP A 69 2.91 8.20 -17.25
CA ASP A 69 3.05 9.43 -18.03
C ASP A 69 3.58 10.57 -17.14
N ASP A 70 4.03 11.66 -17.77
CA ASP A 70 4.68 12.76 -17.04
C ASP A 70 3.76 13.40 -15.98
N ALA A 71 2.46 13.46 -16.23
CA ALA A 71 1.50 14.02 -15.28
C ALA A 71 1.36 13.13 -14.05
N THR A 72 1.21 11.82 -14.27
CA THR A 72 1.13 10.80 -13.22
C THR A 72 2.43 10.75 -12.43
N LEU A 73 3.59 10.72 -13.09
CA LEU A 73 4.89 10.68 -12.43
C LEU A 73 5.14 11.92 -11.57
N ARG A 74 4.74 13.12 -12.04
CA ARG A 74 4.79 14.35 -11.23
C ARG A 74 3.90 14.27 -9.99
N GLY A 75 2.69 13.72 -10.14
CA GLY A 75 1.78 13.47 -9.01
C GLY A 75 2.41 12.52 -7.99
N MET A 76 2.92 11.38 -8.46
CA MET A 76 3.59 10.38 -7.63
C MET A 76 4.79 10.96 -6.87
N ASN A 77 5.62 11.77 -7.52
CA ASN A 77 6.76 12.41 -6.87
C ASN A 77 6.31 13.41 -5.79
N SER A 78 5.28 14.20 -6.07
CA SER A 78 4.69 15.14 -5.09
C SER A 78 4.12 14.42 -3.87
N ASN A 79 3.45 13.29 -4.10
CA ASN A 79 2.86 12.45 -3.06
C ASN A 79 3.86 11.51 -2.38
N ARG A 80 5.13 11.50 -2.83
CA ARG A 80 6.18 10.56 -2.37
C ARG A 80 5.75 9.10 -2.50
N GLU A 81 5.12 8.73 -3.62
CA GLU A 81 4.56 7.38 -3.81
C GLU A 81 5.59 6.34 -4.27
N ILE A 82 6.83 6.74 -4.55
CA ILE A 82 7.91 5.81 -4.89
C ILE A 82 8.57 5.33 -3.60
N ALA A 83 8.49 4.03 -3.32
CA ALA A 83 9.05 3.42 -2.12
C ALA A 83 10.47 2.89 -2.35
N PHE A 84 10.75 2.36 -3.54
CA PHE A 84 12.03 1.76 -3.90
C PHE A 84 12.45 2.15 -5.32
N ARG A 85 13.74 2.45 -5.49
CA ARG A 85 14.37 2.63 -6.81
C ARG A 85 15.50 1.65 -7.03
N TYR A 86 15.66 1.18 -8.26
CA TYR A 86 16.87 0.48 -8.69
C TYR A 86 18.05 1.45 -8.67
N VAL A 87 19.15 1.01 -8.07
CA VAL A 87 20.39 1.77 -7.95
C VAL A 87 21.60 0.86 -8.17
N ASP A 88 22.75 1.46 -8.43
CA ASP A 88 24.02 0.73 -8.48
C ASP A 88 24.56 0.43 -7.07
N SER A 89 25.84 0.07 -6.95
CA SER A 89 26.49 -0.20 -5.66
C SER A 89 26.75 1.04 -4.83
N ASP A 90 26.86 2.22 -5.46
CA ASP A 90 27.11 3.50 -4.80
C ASP A 90 25.80 4.17 -4.37
N GLY A 91 24.67 3.61 -4.81
CA GLY A 91 23.33 4.06 -4.47
C GLY A 91 22.77 5.05 -5.47
N ASP A 92 23.37 5.17 -6.65
CA ASP A 92 22.93 6.08 -7.70
C ASP A 92 21.94 5.42 -8.66
N ALA A 93 20.89 6.16 -9.00
CA ALA A 93 19.85 5.72 -9.92
C ALA A 93 20.27 6.01 -11.37
N VAL A 94 21.17 5.19 -11.89
CA VAL A 94 21.69 5.29 -13.26
C VAL A 94 21.01 4.30 -14.22
N PRO A 95 21.01 4.53 -15.54
CA PRO A 95 20.36 3.63 -16.51
C PRO A 95 20.79 2.16 -16.37
N ASP A 96 22.09 1.88 -16.16
CA ASP A 96 22.60 0.51 -16.08
C ASP A 96 22.12 -0.26 -14.84
N SER A 97 21.77 0.46 -13.77
CA SER A 97 21.20 -0.15 -12.56
C SER A 97 19.76 -0.63 -12.78
N ASN A 98 19.07 -0.09 -13.79
CA ASN A 98 17.68 -0.38 -14.09
C ASN A 98 17.56 -1.66 -14.93
N PRO A 99 17.08 -2.77 -14.37
CA PRO A 99 17.05 -4.05 -15.07
C PRO A 99 16.03 -4.13 -16.21
N ASN A 100 15.05 -3.23 -16.24
CA ASN A 100 13.83 -3.44 -17.01
C ASN A 100 13.31 -2.21 -17.76
N GLY A 101 13.96 -1.06 -17.60
CA GLY A 101 13.60 0.18 -18.27
C GLY A 101 12.52 0.99 -17.53
N SER A 102 12.21 0.65 -16.27
CA SER A 102 11.22 1.37 -15.46
C SER A 102 11.50 2.88 -15.44
N VAL A 103 10.46 3.70 -15.64
CA VAL A 103 10.60 5.16 -15.55
C VAL A 103 11.13 5.57 -14.16
N ALA A 104 12.10 6.48 -14.17
CA ALA A 104 12.80 6.96 -12.97
C ALA A 104 13.39 5.84 -12.09
N ASN A 105 13.78 4.70 -12.69
CA ASN A 105 14.29 3.52 -11.99
C ASN A 105 13.33 2.97 -10.93
N THR A 106 12.02 3.13 -11.11
CA THR A 106 11.02 2.74 -10.12
C THR A 106 10.96 1.20 -9.98
N ALA A 107 11.17 0.71 -8.76
CA ALA A 107 11.12 -0.71 -8.42
C ALA A 107 9.88 -1.08 -7.58
N GLY A 108 9.37 -0.12 -6.80
CA GLY A 108 8.17 -0.30 -6.00
C GLY A 108 7.48 1.01 -5.66
N VAL A 109 6.15 0.97 -5.61
CA VAL A 109 5.24 2.11 -5.45
C VAL A 109 4.25 1.81 -4.33
N VAL A 110 3.95 2.84 -3.56
CA VAL A 110 2.95 2.80 -2.48
C VAL A 110 1.82 3.78 -2.79
N ASN A 111 0.60 3.48 -2.34
CA ASN A 111 -0.48 4.45 -2.39
C ASN A 111 -0.24 5.64 -1.45
N THR A 112 -1.01 6.70 -1.62
CA THR A 112 -0.88 7.94 -0.84
C THR A 112 -0.98 7.70 0.68
N SER A 113 -1.81 6.75 1.12
CA SER A 113 -1.98 6.42 2.55
C SER A 113 -0.89 5.50 3.12
N GLY A 114 0.02 4.96 2.31
CA GLY A 114 1.11 4.12 2.81
C GLY A 114 0.71 2.67 3.14
N THR A 115 -0.47 2.21 2.72
CA THR A 115 -1.10 0.94 3.15
C THR A 115 -1.22 -0.10 2.04
N VAL A 116 -0.94 0.28 0.79
CA VAL A 116 -0.85 -0.61 -0.37
C VAL A 116 0.51 -0.43 -1.01
N LEU A 117 1.34 -1.48 -1.05
CA LEU A 117 2.64 -1.50 -1.70
C LEU A 117 2.63 -2.51 -2.84
N GLY A 118 3.10 -2.08 -4.00
CA GLY A 118 3.40 -2.94 -5.14
C GLY A 118 4.88 -2.85 -5.48
N MET A 119 5.54 -3.99 -5.71
CA MET A 119 6.95 -4.02 -6.09
C MET A 119 7.30 -5.22 -6.97
N MET A 120 8.27 -5.03 -7.88
CA MET A 120 8.77 -6.09 -8.75
C MET A 120 9.82 -7.01 -8.08
N PRO A 121 10.74 -6.51 -7.24
CA PRO A 121 11.63 -7.38 -6.48
C PRO A 121 10.87 -8.30 -5.51
N HIS A 122 11.46 -9.45 -5.20
CA HIS A 122 10.89 -10.52 -4.38
C HIS A 122 11.44 -10.49 -2.95
N PRO A 123 10.85 -9.69 -2.03
CA PRO A 123 11.33 -9.62 -0.66
C PRO A 123 11.18 -10.95 0.08
N GLU A 124 10.19 -11.78 -0.28
CA GLU A 124 9.99 -13.11 0.31
C GLU A 124 11.14 -14.08 0.03
N ARG A 125 11.93 -13.82 -1.03
CA ARG A 125 13.13 -14.60 -1.39
C ARG A 125 14.41 -13.99 -0.83
N ALA A 126 14.30 -12.88 -0.11
CA ALA A 126 15.39 -12.17 0.56
C ALA A 126 15.12 -12.07 2.08
N SER A 127 14.50 -13.08 2.68
CA SER A 127 14.16 -13.11 4.11
C SER A 127 15.12 -13.92 4.96
N GLU A 128 16.09 -14.60 4.36
CA GLU A 128 17.05 -15.46 5.05
C GLU A 128 18.44 -15.23 4.50
N ALA A 129 19.40 -14.90 5.36
CA ALA A 129 20.78 -14.62 4.96
C ALA A 129 21.41 -15.78 4.15
N VAL A 130 21.04 -17.03 4.46
CA VAL A 130 21.48 -18.24 3.75
C VAL A 130 21.03 -18.24 2.28
N LEU A 131 19.92 -17.58 1.96
CA LEU A 131 19.41 -17.45 0.59
C LEU A 131 20.04 -16.28 -0.19
N GLY A 132 20.90 -15.48 0.45
CA GLY A 132 21.71 -14.43 -0.19
C GLY A 132 21.43 -13.00 0.31
N SER A 133 20.35 -12.79 1.05
CA SER A 133 19.99 -11.54 1.74
C SER A 133 18.86 -11.80 2.73
N ASP A 134 18.83 -11.06 3.84
CA ASP A 134 17.73 -11.00 4.81
C ASP A 134 17.01 -9.63 4.81
N ASP A 135 17.36 -8.71 3.90
CA ASP A 135 16.76 -7.37 3.83
C ASP A 135 15.24 -7.39 3.61
N GLY A 136 14.73 -8.40 2.90
CA GLY A 136 13.31 -8.59 2.62
C GLY A 136 12.49 -8.90 3.88
N LEU A 137 13.11 -9.49 4.91
CA LEU A 137 12.44 -9.79 6.18
C LEU A 137 11.88 -8.52 6.83
N ARG A 138 12.61 -7.41 6.73
CA ARG A 138 12.25 -6.11 7.34
C ARG A 138 10.96 -5.52 6.77
N ILE A 139 10.53 -5.91 5.56
CA ILE A 139 9.21 -5.54 5.03
C ILE A 139 8.11 -6.22 5.85
N PHE A 140 8.26 -7.52 6.11
CA PHE A 140 7.28 -8.30 6.88
C PHE A 140 7.26 -7.88 8.36
N GLU A 141 8.41 -7.58 8.95
CA GLU A 141 8.50 -7.02 10.30
C GLU A 141 7.80 -5.67 10.41
N SER A 142 7.95 -4.79 9.41
CA SER A 142 7.24 -3.51 9.34
C SER A 142 5.72 -3.71 9.30
N MET A 143 5.24 -4.72 8.56
CA MET A 143 3.82 -5.05 8.48
C MET A 143 3.25 -5.54 9.82
N VAL A 144 3.99 -6.37 10.55
CA VAL A 144 3.59 -6.84 11.88
C VAL A 144 3.49 -5.67 12.85
N GLU A 145 4.52 -4.83 12.91
CA GLU A 145 4.53 -3.63 13.77
C GLU A 145 3.36 -2.69 13.46
N TYR A 146 3.08 -2.46 12.18
CA TYR A 146 1.94 -1.63 11.77
C TYR A 146 0.60 -2.22 12.20
N ALA A 147 0.43 -3.54 12.05
CA ALA A 147 -0.80 -4.24 12.43
C ALA A 147 -1.03 -4.20 13.95
N ASP A 148 0.03 -4.36 14.75
CA ASP A 148 -0.05 -4.31 16.21
C ASP A 148 -0.36 -2.90 16.71
N ALA A 149 0.33 -1.87 16.20
CA ALA A 149 0.02 -0.48 16.53
C ALA A 149 -1.43 -0.10 16.17
N SER A 150 -1.96 -0.64 15.07
CA SER A 150 -3.34 -0.40 14.64
C SER A 150 -4.37 -1.06 15.57
N ARG A 151 -4.01 -2.19 16.21
CA ARG A 151 -4.87 -2.85 17.21
C ARG A 151 -5.00 -1.99 18.46
N ASP A 152 -3.92 -1.41 18.94
CA ASP A 152 -3.92 -0.57 20.14
C ASP A 152 -4.75 0.71 19.98
N ILE A 153 -4.77 1.29 18.77
CA ILE A 153 -5.63 2.45 18.45
C ILE A 153 -7.12 2.06 18.49
N SER A 154 -7.48 0.88 17.95
CA SER A 154 -8.87 0.41 17.94
C SER A 154 -9.41 0.10 19.35
N VAL A 155 -8.54 -0.29 20.29
CA VAL A 155 -8.91 -0.60 21.67
C VAL A 155 -8.96 0.66 22.55
N SER A 156 -8.19 1.70 22.23
CA SER A 156 -8.09 2.93 23.04
C SER A 156 -9.10 4.03 22.69
N THR A 157 -9.96 3.84 21.67
CA THR A 157 -11.06 4.77 21.42
C THR A 157 -12.09 4.66 22.56
N PRO A 158 -12.28 5.68 23.42
CA PRO A 158 -13.32 5.60 24.45
C PRO A 158 -14.68 5.56 23.74
N LYS A 159 -15.49 4.55 24.07
CA LYS A 159 -16.94 4.59 23.78
C LYS A 159 -17.49 5.84 24.47
N SER A 160 -17.56 6.96 23.75
CA SER A 160 -18.17 8.17 24.26
C SER A 160 -19.60 7.84 24.67
N MET A 161 -19.87 8.02 25.96
CA MET A 161 -21.17 7.91 26.61
C MET A 161 -22.27 8.53 25.74
N VAL A 162 -23.19 7.68 25.27
CA VAL A 162 -24.56 8.13 25.01
C VAL A 162 -25.15 8.48 26.36
N LYS A 163 -25.09 9.77 26.75
CA LYS A 163 -25.90 10.28 27.87
C LYS A 163 -27.35 10.30 27.40
N VAL A 164 -28.11 9.27 27.78
CA VAL A 164 -29.56 9.34 27.76
C VAL A 164 -29.97 10.28 28.89
N SER A 165 -30.47 11.46 28.56
CA SER A 165 -31.01 12.41 29.52
C SER A 165 -32.34 11.87 30.09
N PRO A 166 -32.47 11.66 31.42
CA PRO A 166 -33.76 11.30 32.01
C PRO A 166 -34.53 12.59 32.29
N GLY A 167 -35.53 12.90 31.45
CA GLY A 167 -36.32 14.11 31.68
C GLY A 167 -37.38 14.40 30.62
N LEU A 168 -38.39 13.53 30.50
CA LEU A 168 -39.66 13.95 29.93
C LEU A 168 -40.80 13.41 30.80
N LYS A 169 -41.39 14.31 31.60
CA LYS A 169 -42.59 14.05 32.39
C LYS A 169 -43.78 13.85 31.44
N LEU A 170 -44.49 12.74 31.63
CA LEU A 170 -45.87 12.57 31.19
C LEU A 170 -46.74 13.70 31.77
N LEU A 171 -47.52 14.36 30.93
CA LEU A 171 -48.76 15.04 31.30
C LEU A 171 -49.87 14.50 30.39
N PHE A 172 -50.68 13.60 30.94
CA PHE A 172 -52.00 13.27 30.43
C PHE A 172 -52.99 14.36 30.87
N SER A 173 -53.76 14.93 29.95
CA SER A 173 -55.17 15.26 30.22
C SER A 173 -55.92 15.65 28.93
N HIS A 174 -57.03 14.94 28.71
CA HIS A 174 -58.22 15.28 27.91
C HIS A 174 -58.48 14.45 26.63
N THR A 175 -59.21 13.35 26.84
CA THR A 175 -60.27 12.83 25.98
C THR A 175 -61.51 13.74 26.04
N PRO A 176 -62.64 13.52 25.30
CA PRO A 176 -62.93 12.50 24.28
C PRO A 176 -63.59 13.07 22.98
N ASN A 177 -63.67 12.27 21.91
CA ASN A 177 -64.97 11.79 21.42
C ASN A 177 -64.88 10.78 20.27
N TYR A 178 -65.69 9.73 20.45
CA TYR A 178 -66.10 8.71 19.49
C TYR A 178 -66.77 9.33 18.26
N GLN A 179 -66.46 8.82 17.06
CA GLN A 179 -67.50 8.30 16.17
C GLN A 179 -66.98 7.15 15.29
N ASN A 180 -67.89 6.21 15.16
CA ASN A 180 -67.86 4.91 14.53
C ASN A 180 -68.31 5.07 13.07
N GLN A 181 -67.64 4.45 12.10
CA GLN A 181 -68.35 3.92 10.92
C GLN A 181 -67.53 2.90 10.14
N SER A 182 -68.17 1.75 9.98
CA SER A 182 -67.90 0.56 9.20
C SER A 182 -68.08 0.74 7.69
N ALA A 183 -67.56 -0.26 6.95
CA ALA A 183 -68.12 -0.87 5.73
C ALA A 183 -67.36 -0.63 4.39
N SER A 184 -66.69 -1.70 3.95
CA SER A 184 -66.93 -2.52 2.75
C SER A 184 -67.40 -1.92 1.40
N TYR A 185 -66.84 -2.50 0.32
CA TYR A 185 -67.31 -2.59 -1.08
C TYR A 185 -67.29 -1.33 -1.96
N HIS A 186 -66.31 -1.25 -2.88
CA HIS A 186 -66.49 -1.59 -4.30
C HIS A 186 -65.14 -1.75 -5.02
#